data_AF-A0A917S8Z0-F1
#
_entry.id   AF-A0A917S8Z0-F1
#
_cell.length_a   1.000
_cell.length_b   1.000
_cell.length_c   1.000
_cell.angle_alpha   90.00
_cell.angle_beta   90.00
_cell.angle_gamma   90.00
#
_symmetry.space_group_name_H-M   'P 1'
#
loop_
_entity.id
_entity.type
_entity.pdbx_description
1 polymer ?
#
loop_
_entity_poly.entity_id
_entity_poly.type
_entity_poly.pdbx_seq_one_letter_code
_entity_poly.pdbx_strand_id
1 'polypeptide(L)'
;MSAQIGVGYIGSALPQPIDSDAPLFVISVAAQLAGMHPQTLRTYDRMGLVSPRRTRGRGRRYSARDVARLRLIQRLSQDEGVNLEGIRRILAMEDEITELRSQVRNLTELLSASRAAPPGARFFTADPAGRVHLGQTRPAPRGPQRALPGGRA
;
A
#
# COMPACT_ATOMS: atom_id res chain seq x y z
N MET A 1 6.53 -47.86 -25.60
CA MET A 1 5.77 -46.78 -26.23
C MET A 1 4.46 -46.65 -25.48
N SER A 2 4.42 -45.79 -24.46
CA SER A 2 3.22 -45.54 -23.66
C SER A 2 3.03 -44.04 -23.59
N ALA A 3 1.94 -43.55 -24.18
CA ALA A 3 1.56 -42.15 -24.19
C ALA A 3 0.85 -41.83 -22.86
N GLN A 4 1.44 -40.94 -22.07
CA GLN A 4 0.79 -40.34 -20.91
C GLN A 4 -0.05 -39.15 -21.41
N ILE A 5 -1.37 -39.25 -21.29
CA ILE A 5 -2.30 -38.14 -21.53
C ILE A 5 -2.23 -37.23 -20.30
N GLY A 6 -1.52 -36.11 -20.42
CA GLY A 6 -1.52 -35.03 -19.44
C GLY A 6 -2.78 -34.20 -19.58
N VAL A 7 -3.76 -34.47 -18.71
CA VAL A 7 -4.98 -33.68 -18.55
C VAL A 7 -4.57 -32.26 -18.13
N GLY A 8 -4.70 -31.31 -19.05
CA GLY A 8 -4.50 -29.89 -18.80
C GLY A 8 -5.62 -29.37 -17.89
N TYR A 9 -5.33 -29.23 -16.60
CA TYR A 9 -6.14 -28.41 -15.72
C TYR A 9 -5.93 -26.94 -16.11
N ILE A 10 -6.93 -26.41 -16.79
CA ILE A 10 -7.17 -24.99 -16.96
C ILE A 10 -7.24 -24.40 -15.55
N GLY A 11 -6.18 -23.71 -15.13
CA GLY A 11 -6.19 -22.90 -13.93
C GLY A 11 -7.19 -21.77 -14.13
N SER A 12 -8.45 -22.03 -13.79
CA SER A 12 -9.45 -20.98 -13.58
C SER A 12 -8.84 -20.00 -12.58
N ALA A 13 -8.58 -18.79 -13.04
CA ALA A 13 -8.17 -17.69 -12.19
C ALA A 13 -9.07 -17.69 -10.95
N LEU A 14 -8.48 -17.96 -9.79
CA LEU A 14 -9.19 -17.87 -8.52
C LEU A 14 -9.88 -16.50 -8.48
N PRO A 15 -11.13 -16.41 -7.97
CA PRO A 15 -11.77 -15.13 -7.78
C PRO A 15 -10.81 -14.19 -7.05
N GLN A 16 -10.64 -12.99 -7.59
CA GLN A 16 -9.79 -11.94 -7.03
C GLN A 16 -9.95 -11.92 -5.50
N PRO A 17 -8.84 -11.89 -4.72
CA PRO A 17 -8.94 -11.82 -3.27
C PRO A 17 -9.88 -10.66 -2.93
N ILE A 18 -10.94 -10.95 -2.18
CA ILE A 18 -11.95 -9.96 -1.82
C ILE A 18 -11.20 -8.77 -1.21
N ASP A 19 -11.26 -7.63 -1.88
CA ASP A 19 -10.65 -6.40 -1.39
C ASP A 19 -11.19 -6.16 0.02
N SER A 20 -10.31 -6.28 1.01
CA SER A 20 -10.68 -6.21 2.42
C SER A 20 -11.22 -4.83 2.80
N ASP A 21 -10.95 -3.81 1.99
CA ASP A 21 -11.42 -2.43 2.15
C ASP A 21 -12.71 -2.16 1.36
N ALA A 22 -13.21 -3.13 0.57
CA ALA A 22 -14.47 -2.99 -0.14
C ALA A 22 -15.65 -2.87 0.84
N PRO A 23 -16.47 -1.80 0.75
CA PRO A 23 -17.56 -1.55 1.69
C PRO A 23 -18.79 -2.41 1.33
N LEU A 24 -18.75 -3.69 1.67
CA LEU A 24 -19.75 -4.69 1.25
C LEU A 24 -20.83 -4.95 2.31
N PHE A 25 -20.54 -4.74 3.60
CA PHE A 25 -21.41 -5.16 4.70
C PHE A 25 -22.28 -4.00 5.22
N VAL A 26 -23.60 -4.20 5.30
CA VAL A 26 -24.49 -3.28 6.02
C VAL A 26 -24.30 -3.43 7.53
N ILE A 27 -24.74 -2.43 8.31
CA ILE A 27 -24.55 -2.42 9.78
C ILE A 27 -25.06 -3.68 10.49
N SER A 28 -26.19 -4.27 10.05
CA SER A 28 -26.72 -5.50 10.64
C SER A 28 -25.79 -6.69 10.43
N VAL A 29 -25.30 -6.87 9.20
CA VAL A 29 -24.36 -7.93 8.85
C VAL A 29 -23.02 -7.73 9.55
N ALA A 30 -22.51 -6.50 9.57
CA ALA A 30 -21.28 -6.17 10.29
C ALA A 30 -21.40 -6.44 11.80
N ALA A 31 -22.53 -6.11 12.42
CA ALA A 31 -22.81 -6.37 13.82
C ALA A 31 -22.83 -7.89 14.12
N GLN A 32 -23.51 -8.67 13.28
CA GLN A 32 -23.54 -10.12 13.40
C GLN A 32 -22.14 -10.74 13.25
N LEU A 33 -21.38 -10.30 12.24
CA LEU A 33 -20.01 -10.77 12.03
C LEU A 33 -19.09 -10.37 13.19
N ALA A 34 -19.27 -9.18 13.76
CA ALA A 34 -18.50 -8.72 14.90
C ALA A 34 -18.96 -9.30 16.24
N GLY A 35 -20.09 -10.01 16.31
CA GLY A 35 -20.64 -10.51 17.57
C GLY A 35 -21.13 -9.39 18.50
N MET A 36 -21.66 -8.31 17.93
CA MET A 36 -22.06 -7.10 18.65
C MET A 36 -23.49 -6.66 18.32
N HIS A 37 -24.05 -5.79 19.16
CA HIS A 37 -25.33 -5.15 18.87
C HIS A 37 -25.17 -3.98 17.87
N PRO A 38 -26.06 -3.79 16.88
CA PRO A 38 -25.97 -2.69 15.91
C PRO A 38 -25.89 -1.30 16.55
N GLN A 39 -26.52 -1.09 17.72
CA GLN A 39 -26.44 0.18 18.45
C GLN A 39 -25.01 0.47 18.94
N THR A 40 -24.27 -0.55 19.37
CA THR A 40 -22.86 -0.43 19.79
C THR A 40 -21.98 0.02 18.63
N LEU A 41 -22.17 -0.56 17.44
CA LEU A 41 -21.47 -0.14 16.22
C LEU A 41 -21.73 1.32 15.88
N ARG A 42 -22.97 1.81 16.07
CA ARG A 42 -23.30 3.23 15.87
C ARG A 42 -22.55 4.12 16.84
N THR A 43 -22.45 3.70 18.11
CA THR A 43 -21.68 4.42 19.13
C THR A 43 -20.21 4.47 18.76
N TYR A 44 -19.61 3.33 18.36
CA TYR A 44 -18.19 3.25 17.99
C TYR A 44 -17.85 4.10 16.76
N ASP A 45 -18.72 4.13 15.76
CA ASP A 45 -18.56 5.02 14.60
C ASP A 45 -18.68 6.50 15.00
N ARG A 46 -19.64 6.87 15.86
CA ARG A 46 -19.74 8.25 16.37
C ARG A 46 -18.49 8.68 17.16
N MET A 47 -17.85 7.75 17.85
CA MET A 47 -16.60 7.97 18.57
C MET A 47 -15.35 7.92 17.66
N GLY A 48 -15.53 7.65 16.36
CA GLY A 48 -14.43 7.60 15.39
C GLY A 48 -13.55 6.36 15.48
N LEU A 49 -13.95 5.33 16.23
CA LEU A 49 -13.20 4.07 16.35
C LEU A 49 -13.23 3.25 15.05
N VAL A 50 -14.26 3.44 14.24
CA VAL A 50 -14.42 2.80 12.93
C VAL A 50 -15.06 3.81 11.97
N SER A 51 -14.56 3.86 10.74
CA SER A 51 -14.98 4.84 9.73
C SER A 51 -15.61 4.14 8.52
N PRO A 52 -16.88 3.70 8.60
CA PRO A 52 -17.53 3.04 7.49
C PRO A 52 -17.79 4.02 6.35
N ARG A 53 -17.75 3.52 5.12
CA ARG A 53 -18.14 4.34 3.95
C ARG A 53 -19.63 4.64 4.01
N ARG A 54 -19.98 5.93 3.89
CA ARG A 54 -21.37 6.37 3.76
C ARG A 54 -21.81 6.29 2.31
N THR A 55 -22.93 5.61 2.06
CA THR A 55 -23.56 5.54 0.73
C THR A 55 -24.72 6.51 0.63
N ARG A 56 -24.88 7.22 -0.50
CA ARG A 56 -26.07 8.04 -0.79
C ARG A 56 -27.33 7.16 -0.67
N GLY A 57 -28.17 7.44 0.33
CA GLY A 57 -29.46 6.79 0.53
C GLY A 57 -29.47 5.36 1.13
N ARG A 58 -28.32 4.68 1.25
CA ARG A 58 -28.26 3.27 1.75
C ARG A 58 -27.53 3.07 3.08
N GLY A 59 -27.22 4.16 3.79
CA GLY A 59 -26.61 4.09 5.12
C GLY A 59 -25.13 3.74 5.10
N ARG A 60 -24.65 3.20 6.23
CA ARG A 60 -23.24 2.87 6.51
C ARG A 60 -22.90 1.50 5.95
N ARG A 61 -21.79 1.42 5.22
CA ARG A 61 -21.22 0.17 4.73
C ARG A 61 -19.83 -0.04 5.30
N TYR A 62 -19.67 -1.21 5.89
CA TYR A 62 -18.47 -1.68 6.55
C TYR A 62 -17.72 -2.61 5.59
N SER A 63 -16.40 -2.53 5.61
CA SER A 63 -15.52 -3.46 4.92
C SER A 63 -15.19 -4.68 5.79
N ALA A 64 -14.49 -5.67 5.22
CA ALA A 64 -14.01 -6.80 6.01
C ALA A 64 -12.99 -6.33 7.07
N ARG A 65 -12.17 -5.33 6.73
CA ARG A 65 -11.22 -4.70 7.66
C ARG A 65 -11.93 -4.00 8.81
N ASP A 66 -13.04 -3.30 8.54
CA ASP A 66 -13.84 -2.66 9.60
C ASP A 66 -14.39 -3.70 10.59
N VAL A 67 -14.88 -4.85 10.10
CA VAL A 67 -15.38 -5.94 10.95
C VAL A 67 -14.25 -6.53 11.80
N ALA A 68 -13.06 -6.74 11.23
CA ALA A 68 -11.90 -7.21 11.97
C ALA A 68 -11.50 -6.22 13.08
N ARG A 69 -11.52 -4.92 12.78
CA ARG A 69 -11.28 -3.84 13.75
C ARG A 69 -12.32 -3.84 14.86
N LEU A 70 -13.60 -4.01 14.55
CA LEU A 70 -14.66 -4.12 15.57
C LEU A 70 -14.40 -5.29 16.52
N ARG A 71 -14.04 -6.47 16.01
CA ARG A 71 -13.68 -7.62 16.84
C ARG A 71 -12.46 -7.34 17.74
N LEU A 72 -11.46 -6.62 17.24
CA LEU A 72 -10.31 -6.21 18.04
C LEU A 72 -10.73 -5.26 19.18
N ILE A 73 -11.54 -4.24 18.87
CA ILE A 73 -12.09 -3.33 19.88
C ILE A 73 -12.85 -4.12 20.97
N GLN A 74 -13.62 -5.14 20.58
CA GLN A 74 -14.33 -5.99 21.53
C GLN A 74 -13.38 -6.66 22.52
N ARG A 75 -12.37 -7.35 22.00
CA ARG A 75 -11.41 -8.10 22.81
C ARG A 75 -10.63 -7.20 23.75
N LEU A 76 -10.10 -6.08 23.23
CA LEU A 76 -9.39 -5.10 24.05
C LEU A 76 -10.27 -4.52 25.16
N SER A 77 -11.56 -4.29 24.88
CA SER A 77 -12.49 -3.75 25.86
C SER A 77 -12.97 -4.79 26.88
N GLN A 78 -13.23 -6.02 26.46
CA GLN A 78 -13.85 -7.07 27.30
C GLN A 78 -12.82 -7.93 28.02
N ASP A 79 -11.76 -8.33 27.33
CA ASP A 79 -10.76 -9.28 27.85
C ASP A 79 -9.65 -8.53 28.62
N GLU A 80 -9.20 -7.41 28.08
CA GLU A 80 -8.07 -6.64 28.63
C GLU A 80 -8.51 -5.41 29.46
N GLY A 81 -9.81 -5.09 29.47
CA GLY A 81 -10.36 -3.97 30.23
C GLY A 81 -9.88 -2.59 29.78
N VAL A 82 -9.39 -2.46 28.54
CA VAL A 82 -8.86 -1.21 28.01
C VAL A 82 -10.00 -0.22 27.77
N ASN A 83 -9.82 1.04 28.20
CA ASN A 83 -10.81 2.08 27.95
C ASN A 83 -10.88 2.43 26.45
N LEU A 84 -12.04 2.94 26.01
CA LEU A 84 -12.28 3.23 24.59
C LEU A 84 -11.31 4.29 24.01
N GLU A 85 -10.85 5.25 24.81
CA GLU A 85 -9.85 6.24 24.38
C GLU A 85 -8.47 5.61 24.16
N GLY A 86 -8.09 4.64 25.00
CA GLY A 86 -6.88 3.85 24.88
C GLY A 86 -6.94 2.98 23.65
N ILE A 87 -8.07 2.31 23.42
CA ILE A 87 -8.31 1.56 22.18
C ILE A 87 -8.21 2.48 20.96
N ARG A 88 -8.79 3.68 20.99
CA ARG A 88 -8.67 4.67 19.91
C ARG A 88 -7.21 5.03 19.65
N ARG A 89 -6.41 5.22 20.69
CA ARG A 89 -4.98 5.53 20.56
C ARG A 89 -4.19 4.36 19.99
N ILE A 90 -4.46 3.14 20.44
CA ILE A 90 -3.85 1.91 19.92
C ILE A 90 -4.13 1.78 18.41
N LEU A 91 -5.39 1.90 18.01
CA LEU A 91 -5.78 1.81 16.60
C LEU A 91 -5.14 2.89 15.73
N ALA A 92 -5.02 4.13 16.25
CA ALA A 92 -4.33 5.19 15.54
C ALA A 92 -2.85 4.88 15.33
N MET A 93 -2.18 4.30 16.33
CA MET A 93 -0.79 3.86 16.21
C MET A 93 -0.64 2.69 15.22
N GLU A 94 -1.57 1.74 15.21
CA GLU A 94 -1.58 0.64 14.22
C GLU A 94 -1.73 1.15 12.78
N ASP A 95 -2.57 2.17 12.58
CA ASP A 95 -2.75 2.81 11.27
C ASP A 95 -1.46 3.53 10.83
N GLU A 96 -0.83 4.27 11.73
CA GLU A 96 0.46 4.94 11.47
C GLU A 96 1.57 3.93 11.13
N ILE A 97 1.67 2.83 11.88
CA ILE A 97 2.61 1.75 11.59
C ILE A 97 2.33 1.13 10.21
N THR A 98 1.06 0.94 9.86
CA THR A 98 0.66 0.37 8.57
C THR A 98 1.05 1.30 7.42
N GLU A 99 0.81 2.60 7.58
CA GLU A 99 1.19 3.62 6.62
C GLU A 99 2.71 3.70 6.44
N LEU A 100 3.46 3.79 7.54
CA LEU A 100 4.93 3.79 7.52
C LEU A 100 5.49 2.54 6.85
N ARG A 101 4.95 1.36 7.16
CA ARG A 101 5.35 0.10 6.50
C ARG A 101 5.05 0.15 5.00
N SER A 102 3.95 0.76 4.57
CA SER A 102 3.64 0.94 3.16
C SER A 102 4.62 1.88 2.48
N GLN A 103 4.96 3.00 3.12
CA GLN A 103 5.96 3.93 2.60
C GLN A 103 7.33 3.25 2.47
N VAL A 104 7.77 2.49 3.47
CA VAL A 104 9.03 1.73 3.41
C VAL A 104 9.02 0.74 2.24
N ARG A 105 7.93 0.00 2.03
CA ARG A 105 7.80 -0.91 0.86
C ARG A 105 7.93 -0.13 -0.46
N ASN A 106 7.17 0.94 -0.61
CA ASN A 106 7.20 1.77 -1.83
C ASN A 106 8.60 2.34 -2.11
N LEU A 107 9.28 2.88 -1.09
CA LEU A 107 10.65 3.37 -1.24
C LEU A 107 11.62 2.25 -1.61
N THR A 108 11.49 1.08 -1.00
CA THR A 108 12.33 -0.08 -1.29
C THR A 108 12.15 -0.55 -2.73
N GLU A 109 10.92 -0.54 -3.23
CA GLU A 109 10.59 -0.85 -4.63
C GLU A 109 11.16 0.20 -5.60
N LEU A 110 11.08 1.48 -5.27
CA LEU A 110 11.68 2.55 -6.10
C LEU A 110 13.21 2.44 -6.15
N LEU A 111 13.86 2.18 -5.01
CA LEU A 111 15.32 2.00 -4.95
C LEU A 111 15.77 0.75 -5.71
N SER A 112 15.02 -0.35 -5.61
CA SER A 112 15.34 -1.58 -6.35
C SER A 112 15.18 -1.37 -7.85
N ALA A 113 14.12 -0.68 -8.29
CA ALA A 113 13.93 -0.31 -9.70
C ALA A 113 15.04 0.61 -10.21
N SER A 114 15.44 1.63 -9.43
CA SER A 114 16.54 2.53 -9.80
C SER A 114 17.89 1.81 -9.89
N ARG A 115 18.13 0.81 -9.04
CA ARG A 115 19.39 0.04 -9.03
C ARG A 115 19.41 -1.06 -10.11
N ALA A 116 18.25 -1.57 -10.49
CA ALA A 116 18.09 -2.53 -11.58
C ALA A 116 18.19 -1.88 -12.97
N ALA A 117 18.01 -0.55 -13.06
CA ALA A 117 18.35 0.18 -14.28
C ALA A 117 19.86 0.03 -14.55
N PRO A 118 20.27 -0.52 -15.71
CA PRO A 118 21.67 -0.79 -15.97
C PRO A 118 22.49 0.51 -15.94
N PRO A 119 23.63 0.56 -15.22
CA PRO A 119 24.51 1.72 -15.26
C PRO A 119 24.96 1.95 -16.71
N GLY A 120 24.75 3.18 -17.20
CA GLY A 120 25.03 3.56 -18.59
C GLY A 120 23.77 3.53 -19.46
N ALA A 121 22.72 4.24 -19.05
CA ALA A 121 21.54 4.50 -19.87
C ALA A 121 21.98 4.86 -21.30
N ARG A 122 21.73 3.92 -22.22
CA ARG A 122 22.04 4.06 -23.64
C ARG A 122 21.10 5.13 -24.17
N PHE A 123 21.64 6.33 -24.41
CA PHE A 123 20.90 7.36 -25.12
C PHE A 123 21.18 7.22 -26.61
N PHE A 124 20.13 7.33 -27.41
CA PHE A 124 20.22 7.43 -28.84
C PHE A 124 20.35 8.91 -29.18
N THR A 125 21.51 9.31 -29.68
CA THR A 125 21.70 10.66 -30.26
C THR A 125 21.52 10.55 -31.76
N ALA A 126 20.60 11.33 -32.32
CA ALA A 126 20.45 11.49 -33.77
C ALA A 126 21.25 12.71 -34.22
N ASP A 127 22.09 12.56 -35.26
CA ASP A 127 22.69 13.71 -35.92
C ASP A 127 21.65 14.43 -36.81
N PRO A 128 21.92 15.67 -37.26
CA PRO A 128 21.02 16.40 -38.15
C PRO A 128 20.78 15.71 -39.52
N ALA A 129 21.58 14.71 -39.88
CA ALA A 129 21.43 13.89 -41.07
C ALA A 129 20.60 12.61 -40.81
N GLY A 130 20.03 12.45 -39.62
CA GLY A 130 19.14 11.34 -39.25
C GLY A 130 19.86 10.07 -38.83
N ARG A 131 21.18 10.10 -38.61
CA ARG A 131 21.94 8.92 -38.19
C ARG A 131 21.88 8.75 -36.67
N VAL A 132 21.44 7.58 -36.21
CA VAL A 132 21.38 7.24 -34.78
C VAL A 132 22.69 6.63 -34.30
N HIS A 133 23.27 7.24 -33.27
CA HIS A 133 24.48 6.77 -32.60
C HIS A 133 24.16 6.32 -31.17
N LEU A 134 24.75 5.19 -30.75
CA LEU A 134 24.59 4.64 -29.41
C LEU A 134 25.70 5.20 -28.49
N GLY A 135 25.36 6.15 -27.62
CA GLY A 135 26.27 6.69 -26.61
C GLY A 135 26.09 6.03 -25.24
N GLN A 136 27.17 5.88 -24.48
CA GLN A 136 27.10 5.63 -23.04
C GLN A 136 27.47 6.90 -22.28
N THR A 137 26.71 7.25 -21.25
CA THR A 137 27.06 8.36 -20.35
C THR A 137 28.17 7.87 -19.45
N ARG A 138 29.41 8.26 -19.76
CA ARG A 138 30.49 8.18 -18.78
C ARG A 138 30.27 9.33 -17.79
N PRO A 139 30.13 9.09 -16.48
CA PRO A 139 30.05 10.18 -15.53
C PRO A 139 31.32 11.02 -15.68
N ALA A 140 31.17 12.31 -15.99
CA ALA A 140 32.30 13.19 -16.22
C ALA A 140 33.14 13.24 -14.94
N PRO A 141 34.48 13.08 -15.02
CA PRO A 141 35.33 13.26 -13.85
C PRO A 141 35.13 14.69 -13.32
N ARG A 142 34.90 14.84 -12.01
CA ARG A 142 34.94 16.16 -11.35
C ARG A 142 36.33 16.73 -11.60
N GLY A 143 36.45 17.64 -12.56
CA GLY A 143 37.70 18.29 -12.90
C GLY A 143 38.23 19.10 -11.71
N PRO A 144 39.55 19.22 -11.55
CA PRO A 144 40.15 19.97 -10.45
C PRO A 144 39.71 21.44 -10.50
N GLN A 145 39.46 22.01 -9.32
CA GLN A 145 39.11 23.43 -9.14
C GLN A 145 40.13 24.29 -9.88
N ARG A 146 39.66 25.12 -10.82
CA ARG A 146 40.48 26.14 -11.50
C ARG A 146 41.08 27.05 -10.44
N ALA A 147 42.38 26.92 -10.18
CA ALA A 147 43.15 27.96 -9.54
C ALA A 147 43.23 29.16 -10.50
N LEU A 148 42.81 30.33 -10.03
CA LEU A 148 42.96 31.60 -10.73
C LEU A 148 44.47 31.92 -10.84
N PRO A 149 45.04 32.18 -12.03
CA PRO A 149 46.41 32.62 -12.13
C PRO A 149 46.55 34.05 -11.58
N GLY A 150 47.37 34.19 -10.55
CA GLY A 150 47.72 35.47 -9.95
C GLY A 150 48.42 36.39 -10.96
N GLY A 151 47.97 37.64 -11.00
CA GLY A 151 48.58 38.70 -11.79
C GLY A 151 49.95 39.08 -11.26
N ARG A 152 50.91 39.22 -12.17
CA ARG A 152 52.13 39.98 -11.98
C ARG A 152 52.38 40.82 -13.23
N ALA A 153 52.38 42.13 -13.05
CA ALA A 153 53.26 43.08 -13.71
C ALA A 153 53.64 44.12 -12.65
#